data_AF-A0A183HEQ8-F1
#
_entry.id   AF-A0A183HEQ8-F1
#
_cell.length_a   1.000
_cell.length_b   1.000
_cell.length_c   1.000
_cell.angle_alpha   90.00
_cell.angle_beta   90.00
_cell.angle_gamma   90.00
#
_symmetry.space_group_name_H-M   'P 1'
#
loop_
_entity.id
_entity.type
_entity.pdbx_description
1 polymer ?
#
loop_
_entity_poly.entity_id
_entity_poly.type
_entity_poly.pdbx_seq_one_letter_code
_entity_poly.pdbx_strand_id
1 'polypeptide(L)'
;LLFQVDDRRIEIRNARLSDSGNYVCVVQNEAGEARKTYELTVLELPRFLDMTNLNPSIIVGRPLLLDCSVTGTPKPVVIWTKGFDYFL
;
A
#
# COMPACT_ATOMS: atom_id res chain seq x y z
N LEU A 1 -1.44 2.83 18.85
CA LEU A 1 -1.94 1.58 18.21
C LEU A 1 -2.89 0.95 19.22
N LEU A 2 -4.19 0.87 18.91
CA LEU A 2 -5.16 0.23 19.79
C LEU A 2 -5.37 -1.19 19.26
N PHE A 3 -4.54 -2.12 19.70
CA PHE A 3 -4.84 -3.53 19.54
C PHE A 3 -6.01 -3.85 20.46
N GLN A 4 -7.13 -4.29 19.90
CA GLN A 4 -8.18 -4.90 20.70
C GLN A 4 -7.94 -6.41 20.63
N VAL A 5 -7.30 -6.93 21.67
CA VAL A 5 -7.02 -8.35 21.84
C VAL A 5 -8.13 -8.95 22.70
N ASP A 6 -8.84 -9.92 22.15
CA ASP A 6 -9.75 -10.82 22.86
C ASP A 6 -9.12 -12.22 22.81
N ASP A 7 -9.53 -13.15 23.69
CA ASP A 7 -8.88 -14.47 23.87
C ASP A 7 -8.80 -15.32 22.58
N ARG A 8 -9.54 -14.93 21.54
CA ARG A 8 -9.61 -15.65 20.26
C ARG A 8 -9.17 -14.82 19.04
N ARG A 9 -9.01 -13.50 19.16
CA ARG A 9 -8.83 -12.61 18.00
C ARG A 9 -8.03 -11.36 18.33
N ILE A 10 -7.28 -10.93 17.32
CA ILE A 10 -6.61 -9.62 17.29
C ILE A 10 -7.31 -8.79 16.23
N GLU A 11 -7.73 -7.58 16.59
CA GLU A 11 -8.29 -6.61 15.65
C GLU A 11 -7.33 -5.43 15.43
N ILE A 12 -7.02 -5.14 14.16
CA ILE A 12 -6.22 -3.97 13.74
C ILE A 12 -7.15 -3.00 13.00
N ARG A 13 -7.64 -1.98 13.71
CA ARG A 13 -8.67 -1.06 13.18
C ARG A 13 -8.14 -0.05 12.15
N ASN A 14 -6.89 0.38 12.30
CA ASN A 14 -6.25 1.37 11.44
C ASN A 14 -4.88 0.85 11.02
N ALA A 15 -4.88 -0.15 10.14
CA ALA A 15 -3.66 -0.81 9.69
C ALA A 15 -2.70 0.18 9.01
N ARG A 16 -1.41 0.01 9.30
CA ARG A 16 -0.30 0.78 8.73
C ARG A 16 0.70 -0.19 8.09
N LEU A 17 1.55 0.32 7.21
CA LEU A 17 2.62 -0.49 6.62
C LEU A 17 3.50 -1.19 7.68
N SER A 18 3.73 -0.50 8.81
CA SER A 18 4.48 -1.02 9.97
C SER A 18 3.81 -2.19 10.68
N ASP A 19 2.53 -2.46 10.41
CA ASP A 19 1.82 -3.62 10.98
C ASP A 19 2.04 -4.89 10.15
N SER A 20 2.72 -4.81 9.01
CA SER A 20 3.12 -6.01 8.27
C SER A 20 4.10 -6.85 9.10
N GLY A 21 3.95 -8.16 9.06
CA GLY A 21 4.82 -9.09 9.78
C GLY A 21 4.14 -10.40 10.16
N ASN A 22 4.84 -11.19 10.96
CA ASN A 22 4.35 -12.47 11.44
C ASN A 22 3.64 -12.31 12.79
N TYR A 23 2.38 -12.72 12.84
CA TYR A 23 1.56 -12.78 14.03
C TYR A 23 1.48 -14.23 14.51
N VAL A 24 1.76 -14.47 15.79
CA VAL A 24 1.75 -15.82 16.36
C VAL A 24 0.63 -15.93 17.39
N CYS A 25 -0.30 -16.84 17.14
CA CYS A 25 -1.27 -17.28 18.14
C CYS A 25 -0.65 -18.44 18.92
N VAL A 26 -0.61 -18.30 20.25
CA VAL A 26 -0.08 -19.30 21.18
C VAL A 26 -1.21 -19.75 22.10
N VAL A 27 -1.41 -21.05 22.21
CA VAL A 27 -2.38 -21.66 23.14
C VAL A 27 -1.64 -22.62 24.06
N GLN A 28 -1.90 -22.56 25.37
CA GLN A 28 -1.16 -23.30 26.37
C GLN A 28 -2.10 -23.88 27.43
N ASN A 29 -1.82 -25.11 27.88
CA ASN A 29 -2.42 -25.74 29.06
C ASN A 29 -1.36 -26.56 29.82
N GLU A 30 -1.76 -27.28 30.88
CA GLU A 30 -0.83 -28.07 31.71
C GLU A 30 -0.11 -29.19 30.93
N ALA A 31 -0.68 -29.65 29.81
CA ALA A 31 -0.08 -30.69 28.97
C ALA A 31 0.93 -30.14 27.96
N GLY A 32 0.94 -28.83 27.68
CA GLY A 32 1.89 -28.22 26.76
C GLY A 32 1.37 -26.97 26.05
N GLU A 33 1.98 -26.68 24.91
CA GLU A 33 1.74 -25.46 24.11
C GLU A 33 1.63 -25.80 22.62
N ALA A 34 0.73 -25.12 21.91
CA ALA A 34 0.65 -25.15 20.46
C ALA A 34 0.68 -23.74 19.88
N ARG A 35 1.26 -23.60 18.68
CA ARG A 35 1.46 -22.30 18.01
C ARG A 35 0.95 -22.32 16.58
N LYS A 36 0.42 -21.19 16.13
CA LYS A 36 0.05 -20.96 14.73
C LYS A 36 0.51 -19.56 14.30
N THR A 37 1.26 -19.51 13.20
CA THR A 37 1.78 -18.26 12.63
C THR A 37 0.90 -17.81 11.46
N TYR A 38 0.67 -16.50 11.38
CA TYR A 38 -0.02 -15.81 10.30
C TYR A 38 0.90 -14.73 9.74
N GLU A 39 1.13 -14.74 8.44
CA GLU A 39 1.87 -13.68 7.75
C GLU A 39 0.88 -12.60 7.29
N LEU A 40 1.07 -11.38 7.79
CA LEU A 40 0.29 -10.22 7.38
C LEU A 40 1.13 -9.32 6.48
N THR A 41 0.60 -8.99 5.30
CA THR A 41 1.14 -7.94 4.44
C THR A 41 0.12 -6.82 4.30
N VAL A 42 0.48 -5.61 4.69
CA VAL A 42 -0.34 -4.41 4.52
C VAL A 42 0.07 -3.69 3.24
N LEU A 43 -0.90 -3.38 2.39
CA LEU A 43 -0.69 -2.72 1.09
C LEU A 43 -1.17 -1.27 1.13
N GLU A 44 -0.53 -0.41 0.33
CA GLU A 44 -0.94 0.99 0.13
C GLU A 44 -1.41 1.16 -1.30
N LEU A 45 -2.61 1.73 -1.48
CA LEU A 45 -3.15 2.04 -2.81
C LEU A 45 -2.26 3.06 -3.54
N PRO A 46 -2.12 2.94 -4.87
CA PRO A 46 -1.47 3.96 -5.67
C PRO A 46 -2.12 5.32 -5.50
N ARG A 47 -1.33 6.37 -5.27
CA ARG A 47 -1.78 7.76 -5.23
C ARG A 47 -0.74 8.71 -5.81
N PHE A 48 -1.22 9.79 -6.42
CA PHE A 48 -0.35 10.87 -6.89
C PHE A 48 0.24 11.62 -5.68
N LEU A 49 1.55 11.84 -5.72
CA LEU A 49 2.28 12.64 -4.74
C LEU A 49 2.18 14.13 -5.05
N ASP A 50 2.12 14.46 -6.35
CA ASP A 50 1.98 15.83 -6.83
C ASP A 50 0.83 15.91 -7.84
N MET A 51 -0.04 16.89 -7.65
CA MET A 51 -1.17 17.21 -8.52
C MET A 51 -1.03 18.61 -9.14
N THR A 52 0.15 19.22 -9.03
CA THR A 52 0.43 20.52 -9.65
C THR A 52 0.75 20.38 -11.14
N ASN A 53 0.49 21.44 -11.93
CA ASN A 53 0.70 21.50 -13.38
C ASN A 53 -0.11 20.50 -14.23
N LEU A 54 -1.42 20.40 -13.99
CA LEU A 54 -2.30 19.54 -14.79
C LEU A 54 -2.41 19.95 -16.27
N ASN A 55 -2.15 21.23 -16.60
CA ASN A 55 -2.34 21.78 -17.94
C ASN A 55 -1.13 22.62 -18.40
N PRO A 56 0.04 22.02 -18.65
CA PRO A 56 1.21 22.77 -19.11
C PRO A 56 1.01 23.26 -20.56
N SER A 57 1.43 24.49 -20.83
CA SER A 57 1.50 25.06 -22.19
C SER A 57 2.95 25.41 -22.52
N ILE A 58 3.40 25.06 -23.72
CA ILE A 58 4.80 25.24 -24.13
C ILE A 58 4.91 25.73 -25.57
N ILE A 59 5.95 26.50 -25.87
CA ILE A 59 6.27 27.00 -27.20
C ILE A 59 6.74 25.84 -28.09
N VAL A 60 6.28 25.83 -29.34
CA VAL A 60 6.70 24.84 -30.35
C VAL A 60 8.22 24.77 -30.45
N GLY A 61 8.75 23.54 -30.44
CA GLY A 61 10.20 23.26 -30.54
C GLY A 61 10.95 23.33 -29.21
N ARG A 62 10.30 23.70 -28.10
CA ARG A 62 10.91 23.60 -26.76
C ARG A 62 10.64 22.23 -26.12
N PRO A 63 11.60 21.70 -25.32
CA PRO A 63 11.41 20.42 -24.63
C PRO A 63 10.42 20.56 -23.47
N LEU A 64 9.52 19.58 -23.32
CA LEU A 64 8.58 19.45 -22.21
C LEU A 64 8.90 18.19 -21.40
N LEU A 65 8.97 18.33 -20.08
CA LEU A 65 9.04 17.21 -19.15
C LEU A 65 7.70 17.10 -18.43
N LEU A 66 7.04 15.95 -18.53
CA LEU A 66 5.87 15.62 -17.74
C LEU A 66 6.30 14.63 -16.66
N ASP A 67 6.03 14.96 -15.41
CA ASP A 67 6.31 14.09 -14.27
C ASP A 67 5.02 13.41 -13.79
N CYS A 68 5.13 12.14 -13.40
CA CYS A 68 4.05 11.36 -12.80
C CYS A 68 4.57 10.76 -11.50
N SER A 69 4.64 11.62 -10.49
CA SER A 69 5.08 11.26 -9.16
C SER A 69 3.96 10.53 -8.42
N VAL A 70 4.15 9.23 -8.18
CA VAL A 70 3.18 8.33 -7.51
C VAL A 70 3.85 7.55 -6.38
N THR A 71 3.05 7.18 -5.37
CA THR A 71 3.44 6.25 -4.31
C THR A 71 2.43 5.10 -4.22
N GLY A 72 2.82 4.00 -3.61
CA GLY A 72 2.00 2.81 -3.40
C GLY A 72 2.88 1.64 -2.96
N THR A 73 2.26 0.62 -2.34
CA THR A 73 2.95 -0.60 -1.92
C THR A 73 2.19 -1.83 -2.43
N PRO A 74 2.77 -2.64 -3.33
CA PRO A 74 4.10 -2.50 -3.92
C PRO A 74 4.23 -1.24 -4.80
N LYS A 75 5.47 -0.87 -5.14
CA LYS A 75 5.73 0.30 -5.99
C LYS A 75 4.93 0.19 -7.30
N PRO A 76 4.08 1.18 -7.64
CA PRO A 76 3.23 1.10 -8.83
C PRO A 76 4.07 1.20 -10.11
N VAL A 77 3.55 0.59 -11.18
CA VAL A 77 4.10 0.73 -12.53
C VAL A 77 3.42 1.92 -13.20
N VAL A 78 4.21 2.85 -13.73
CA VAL A 78 3.71 4.04 -14.44
C VAL A 78 3.71 3.78 -15.93
N ILE A 79 2.56 3.95 -16.58
CA ILE A 79 2.37 3.82 -18.02
C ILE A 79 1.86 5.16 -18.54
N TRP A 80 2.47 5.66 -19.62
CA TRP A 80 2.09 6.91 -20.28
C TRP A 80 1.37 6.62 -21.58
N THR A 81 0.22 7.25 -21.76
CA THR A 81 -0.56 7.22 -23.01
C THR A 81 -0.90 8.64 -23.45
N LYS A 82 -0.99 8.84 -24.76
CA LYS A 82 -1.34 10.15 -25.35
C LYS A 82 -2.72 10.05 -26.00
N GLY A 83 -3.69 10.77 -25.44
CA GLY A 83 -5.08 10.73 -25.90
C GLY A 83 -5.90 9.62 -25.22
N PHE A 84 -7.19 9.57 -25.54
CA PHE A 84 -8.13 8.58 -25.00
C PHE A 84 -7.98 7.21 -25.68
N ASP A 85 -6.81 6.60 -25.63
CA ASP A 85 -6.73 5.15 -25.82
C ASP A 85 -7.13 4.49 -24.50
N TYR A 86 -8.45 4.42 -24.29
CA TYR A 86 -9.02 3.35 -23.49
C TYR A 86 -8.60 2.05 -24.17
N PHE A 87 -8.05 1.10 -23.41
CA PHE A 87 -7.52 -0.20 -23.87
C PHE A 87 -6.05 -0.18 -24.34
N LEU A 88 -5.11 0.01 -23.40
CA LEU A 88 -4.24 -1.05 -22.87
C LEU A 88 -3.34 -0.51 -21.74
#